data_AF-A0A3N5X6D0-F1
#
_entry.id   AF-A0A3N5X6D0-F1
#
_cell.length_a   1.000
_cell.length_b   1.000
_cell.length_c   1.000
_cell.angle_alpha   90.00
_cell.angle_beta   90.00
_cell.angle_gamma   90.00
#
_symmetry.space_group_name_H-M   'P 1'
#
loop_
_entity.id
_entity.type
_entity.pdbx_description
1 polymer ?
#
loop_
_entity_poly.entity_id
_entity_poly.type
_entity_poly.pdbx_seq_one_letter_code
_entity_poly.pdbx_strand_id
1 'polypeptide(L)' 'MRSVFSISLPEKMASELDQYAKRTGRNKSDVVRKSLAIYLWETRFQNARKRLAPKTKKTGIVTEEDVFRRVS' A
#
# COMPACT_ATOMS: atom_id res chain seq x y z
N MET A 1 3.97 -15.90 -13.92
CA MET A 1 4.64 -16.79 -12.96
C MET A 1 4.05 -16.55 -11.58
N ARG A 2 3.68 -17.60 -10.84
CA ARG A 2 3.13 -17.49 -9.48
C ARG A 2 4.16 -18.04 -8.49
N SER A 3 4.58 -17.24 -7.52
CA SER A 3 5.48 -17.69 -6.44
C SER A 3 4.67 -17.99 -5.18
N VAL A 4 5.13 -18.98 -4.40
CA VAL A 4 4.58 -19.31 -3.09
C VAL A 4 5.51 -18.73 -2.03
N PHE A 5 4.94 -18.06 -1.04
CA PHE A 5 5.67 -17.46 0.07
C PHE A 5 5.03 -17.94 1.37
N SER A 6 5.84 -18.61 2.20
CA SER A 6 5.43 -19.07 3.53
C SER A 6 6.12 -18.23 4.58
N ILE A 7 5.36 -17.75 5.56
CA ILE A 7 5.87 -16.92 6.66
C ILE A 7 5.28 -17.38 7.98
N SER A 8 6.08 -17.26 9.03
CA SER A 8 5.58 -17.34 10.40
C SER A 8 4.94 -16.01 10.78
N LEU A 9 3.79 -16.07 11.45
CA LEU A 9 3.10 -14.92 12.00
C LEU A 9 2.99 -15.09 13.52
N PRO A 10 3.09 -13.99 14.30
CA PRO A 10 2.74 -14.02 15.71
C PRO A 10 1.32 -14.59 15.89
N GLU A 11 1.12 -15.41 16.92
CA GLU A 11 -0.14 -16.14 17.15
C GLU A 11 -1.36 -15.22 17.15
N LYS A 12 -1.26 -14.07 17.84
CA LYS A 12 -2.30 -13.05 17.88
C LYS A 12 -2.69 -12.56 16.48
N MET A 13 -1.72 -12.28 15.63
CA MET A 13 -1.95 -11.81 14.26
C MET A 13 -2.59 -12.89 13.38
N ALA A 14 -2.15 -14.14 13.54
CA ALA A 14 -2.76 -15.27 12.83
C ALA A 14 -4.24 -15.46 13.23
N SER A 15 -4.55 -15.33 14.53
CA SER A 15 -5.91 -15.42 15.05
C SER A 15 -6.80 -14.27 14.54
N GLU A 16 -6.31 -13.03 14.57
CA GLU A 16 -7.03 -11.86 14.04
C GLU A 16 -7.33 -12.01 12.53
N LEU A 17 -6.36 -12.48 11.75
CA LEU A 17 -6.54 -12.73 10.31
C LEU A 17 -7.59 -13.82 10.06
N ASP A 18 -7.60 -14.88 10.87
CA ASP A 18 -8.57 -15.98 10.75
C ASP A 18 -9.99 -15.52 11.09
N GLN A 19 -10.16 -14.76 12.17
CA GLN A 19 -11.45 -14.18 12.55
C GLN A 19 -11.97 -13.21 11.48
N TYR A 20 -11.10 -12.33 10.96
CA TYR A 20 -11.45 -11.41 9.89
C TYR A 20 -11.90 -12.17 8.62
N ALA A 21 -11.14 -13.19 8.22
CA ALA A 21 -11.46 -14.02 7.06
C ALA A 21 -12.83 -14.70 7.21
N LYS A 22 -13.09 -15.31 8.37
CA LYS A 22 -14.37 -15.95 8.70
C LYS A 22 -15.54 -14.96 8.65
N ARG A 23 -15.41 -13.80 9.30
CA ARG A 23 -16.47 -12.79 9.35
C ARG A 23 -16.80 -12.17 7.99
N THR A 24 -15.81 -12.06 7.11
CA THR A 24 -15.96 -11.40 5.81
C THR A 24 -16.13 -12.35 4.63
N GLY A 25 -16.01 -13.67 4.85
CA GLY A 25 -16.01 -14.68 3.79
C GLY A 25 -14.80 -14.60 2.86
N ARG A 26 -13.72 -13.91 3.26
CA ARG A 26 -12.54 -13.66 2.40
C ARG A 26 -11.43 -14.67 2.68
N ASN A 27 -10.70 -15.04 1.63
CA ASN A 27 -9.53 -15.91 1.76
C ASN A 27 -8.35 -15.17 2.44
N LYS A 28 -7.75 -15.79 3.47
CA LYS A 28 -6.58 -15.27 4.19
C LYS A 28 -5.44 -14.84 3.25
N SER A 29 -5.13 -15.66 2.25
CA SER A 29 -4.07 -15.39 1.27
C SER A 29 -4.37 -14.17 0.41
N ASP A 30 -5.64 -13.90 0.10
CA ASP A 30 -6.04 -12.71 -0.65
C ASP A 30 -5.97 -11.44 0.20
N VAL A 31 -6.32 -11.55 1.48
CA VAL A 31 -6.15 -10.44 2.44
C VAL A 31 -4.67 -10.07 2.55
N VAL A 32 -3.80 -11.04 2.81
CA VAL A 32 -2.34 -10.81 2.90
C VAL A 32 -1.78 -10.24 1.60
N ARG A 33 -2.17 -10.80 0.44
CA ARG A 33 -1.72 -10.30 -0.87
C ARG A 33 -2.13 -8.85 -1.10
N LYS A 34 -3.37 -8.48 -0.79
CA LYS A 34 -3.85 -7.10 -0.93
C LYS A 34 -3.13 -6.15 0.02
N SER A 35 -2.96 -6.54 1.29
CA SER A 35 -2.23 -5.74 2.27
C SER A 35 -0.79 -5.49 1.84
N LEU A 36 -0.09 -6.53 1.33
CA LEU A 36 1.26 -6.40 0.82
C LEU A 36 1.32 -5.49 -0.42
N ALA A 37 0.35 -5.61 -1.33
CA ALA A 37 0.27 -4.75 -2.51
C ALA A 37 0.11 -3.27 -2.12
N ILE A 38 -0.78 -2.95 -1.17
CA ILE A 38 -0.99 -1.60 -0.65
C ILE A 38 0.31 -1.08 -0.01
N TYR A 39 0.95 -1.87 0.87
CA TYR A 39 2.19 -1.49 1.52
C TYR A 39 3.32 -1.16 0.53
N LEU A 40 3.49 -2.02 -0.49
CA LEU A 40 4.52 -1.81 -1.51
C LEU A 40 4.18 -0.65 -2.45
N TRP A 41 2.90 -0.37 -2.69
CA TRP A 41 2.47 0.79 -3.47
C TRP A 41 2.77 2.08 -2.71
N GLU A 42 2.40 2.15 -1.43
CA GLU A 42 2.66 3.30 -0.56
C GLU A 42 4.16 3.60 -0.49
N THR A 43 4.97 2.56 -0.27
CA THR A 43 6.43 2.69 -0.23
C THR A 43 6.98 3.26 -1.55
N ARG A 44 6.49 2.77 -2.70
CA ARG A 44 6.89 3.28 -4.02
C ARG A 44 6.43 4.72 -4.24
N PHE A 45 5.22 5.05 -3.83
CA PHE A 45 4.66 6.39 -3.94
C PHE A 45 5.49 7.40 -3.11
N GLN A 46 5.78 7.09 -1.85
CA GLN A 46 6.60 7.95 -1.00
C GLN A 46 8.01 8.16 -1.55
N ASN A 47 8.61 7.10 -2.10
CA ASN A 47 9.92 7.20 -2.76
C ASN A 47 9.87 8.07 -4.02
N ALA A 48 8.82 7.93 -4.84
CA ALA A 48 8.61 8.78 -6.01
C ALA A 48 8.42 10.25 -5.60
N ARG A 49 7.58 10.51 -4.60
CA ARG A 49 7.35 11.84 -4.03
C ARG A 49 8.64 12.49 -3.55
N LYS A 50 9.48 11.78 -2.78
CA LYS A 50 10.78 12.30 -2.32
C LYS A 50 11.71 12.68 -3.48
N ARG A 51 11.71 11.90 -4.57
CA ARG A 51 12.53 12.19 -5.77
C ARG A 51 12.00 13.36 -6.58
N LEU A 52 10.68 13.55 -6.61
CA LEU A 52 10.03 14.59 -7.40
C LEU A 52 9.94 15.93 -6.66
N ALA A 53 9.82 15.92 -5.33
CA ALA A 53 9.64 17.13 -4.52
C ALA A 53 10.68 18.25 -4.77
N PRO A 54 11.99 17.98 -4.96
CA PRO A 54 12.95 19.03 -5.27
C PRO A 54 12.70 19.68 -6.65
N LYS A 55 12.16 18.92 -7.60
CA LYS A 55 11.86 19.39 -8.96
C LYS A 55 10.55 20.18 -8.99
N THR A 56 9.54 19.75 -8.23
CA THR A 56 8.21 20.38 -8.23
C THR A 56 8.15 21.69 -7.43
N LYS A 57 9.01 21.85 -6.41
CA LYS A 57 9.17 23.14 -5.72
C LYS A 57 9.58 24.27 -6.66
N LYS A 58 10.40 23.97 -7.68
CA LYS A 58 10.80 24.96 -8.70
C LYS A 58 9.68 25.33 -9.67
N THR A 59 8.65 24.48 -9.79
CA THR A 59 7.51 24.67 -10.69
C THR A 59 6.24 25.09 -9.94
N GLY A 60 6.33 25.41 -8.64
CA GLY A 60 5.20 25.87 -7.82
C GLY A 60 4.19 24.79 -7.43
N ILE A 61 4.49 23.51 -7.63
CA ILE A 61 3.59 22.40 -7.25
C ILE A 61 4.10 21.80 -5.95
N VAL A 62 3.44 22.15 -4.85
CA VAL A 62 3.88 21.80 -3.49
C VAL A 62 2.84 20.96 -2.76
N THR A 63 1.56 21.18 -3.05
CA THR A 63 0.42 20.50 -2.43
C THR A 63 -0.34 19.61 -3.41
N GLU A 64 -1.17 18.72 -2.88
CA GLU A 64 -2.09 17.91 -3.70
C GLU A 64 -3.11 18.78 -4.44
N GLU A 65 -3.58 19.86 -3.81
CA GLU A 65 -4.42 20.89 -4.43
C GLU A 65 -3.77 21.53 -5.67
N ASP A 66 -2.47 21.80 -5.63
CA ASP A 66 -1.74 22.35 -6.79
C ASP A 66 -1.71 21.39 -7.97
N VAL A 67 -1.64 20.08 -7.69
CA VAL A 67 -1.71 19.04 -8.72
C VAL A 67 -3.12 19.01 -9.29
N PHE A 68 -4.14 18.96 -8.42
CA PHE A 68 -5.53 18.84 -8.83
C PHE A 68 -5.97 20.00 -9.73
N ARG A 69 -5.62 21.25 -9.36
CA ARG A 69 -5.87 22.45 -10.16
C ARG A 69 -5.22 22.46 -11.55
N ARG A 70 -4.21 21.62 -11.77
CA ARG A 70 -3.40 21.63 -13.00
C ARG A 70 -3.77 20.50 -13.96
N VAL A 71 -4.43 19.45 -13.47
CA VAL A 71 -4.82 18.27 -14.25
C VAL A 71 -6.34 18.14 -14.42
N SER A 72 -7.12 18.97 -13.74
CA SER A 72 -8.58 19.09 -13.84
C SER A 72 -8.94 20.44 -14.42
#